data_AF-A0AAN5UIZ9-F1
#
_entry.id   AF-A0AAN5UIZ9-F1
#
_cell.length_a   1.000
_cell.length_b   1.000
_cell.length_c   1.000
_cell.angle_alpha   90.00
_cell.angle_beta   90.00
_cell.angle_gamma   90.00
#
_symmetry.space_group_name_H-M   'P 1'
#
loop_
_entity.id
_entity.type
_entity.pdbx_description
1 polymer ?
#
loop_
_entity_poly.entity_id
_entity_poly.type
_entity_poly.pdbx_seq_one_letter_code
_entity_poly.pdbx_strand_id
1 'polypeptide(L)'
;MSKIDYQALREAAEAIKIAATPQKLLAFRMKATPQVVLELLDELEIKSKRINELIKGGENAKYVTEIFRLEKERMTLVAENAVMLETIEAVRSVADNSSGIAGWHLNGDIATWEEILPEINDIETPATDAFLADVRAVAFNELRAAFVRHAKVAGLDDADTVTLKEVTEALLHCAEQIRAPE
;
A
#
# COMPACT_ATOMS: atom_id res chain seq x y z
N MET A 1 -30.76 -9.56 -38.60
CA MET A 1 -30.08 -10.50 -37.70
C MET A 1 -31.11 -11.53 -37.30
N SER A 2 -30.89 -12.81 -37.66
CA SER A 2 -31.66 -13.89 -37.04
C SER A 2 -31.38 -13.82 -35.54
N LYS A 3 -32.42 -13.75 -34.71
CA LYS A 3 -32.22 -13.67 -33.27
C LYS A 3 -31.85 -15.07 -32.80
N ILE A 4 -30.55 -15.33 -32.61
CA ILE A 4 -30.09 -16.60 -32.04
C ILE A 4 -30.84 -16.81 -30.72
N ASP A 5 -31.48 -17.96 -30.58
CA ASP A 5 -32.14 -18.33 -29.34
C ASP A 5 -31.11 -18.94 -28.37
N TYR A 6 -30.40 -18.06 -27.66
CA TYR A 6 -29.37 -18.47 -26.70
C TYR A 6 -29.92 -19.35 -25.58
N GLN A 7 -31.16 -19.11 -25.15
CA GLN A 7 -31.75 -19.85 -24.06
C GLN A 7 -32.05 -21.29 -24.51
N ALA A 8 -32.69 -21.47 -25.66
CA ALA A 8 -32.95 -22.80 -26.19
C ALA A 8 -31.66 -23.56 -26.57
N LEU A 9 -30.63 -22.86 -27.08
CA LEU A 9 -29.32 -23.46 -27.35
C LEU A 9 -28.64 -23.92 -26.06
N ARG A 10 -28.70 -23.11 -25.00
CA ARG A 10 -28.12 -23.42 -23.68
C ARG A 10 -28.85 -24.58 -23.00
N GLU A 11 -30.17 -24.61 -23.04
CA GLU A 11 -30.98 -25.69 -22.49
C GLU A 11 -30.71 -27.02 -23.21
N ALA A 12 -30.62 -27.00 -24.54
CA ALA A 12 -30.28 -28.19 -25.32
C ALA A 12 -28.87 -28.70 -25.01
N ALA A 13 -27.90 -27.80 -24.85
CA ALA A 13 -26.52 -28.15 -24.47
C ALA A 13 -26.45 -28.76 -23.07
N GLU A 14 -27.13 -28.16 -22.08
CA GLU A 14 -27.14 -28.65 -20.70
C GLU A 14 -27.86 -30.01 -20.60
N ALA A 15 -28.93 -30.21 -21.36
CA ALA A 15 -29.64 -31.49 -21.42
C ALA A 15 -28.75 -32.65 -21.89
N ILE A 16 -27.86 -32.41 -22.87
CA ILE A 16 -26.86 -33.37 -23.34
C ILE A 16 -25.80 -33.63 -22.28
N LYS A 17 -25.29 -32.56 -21.64
CA LYS A 17 -24.30 -32.66 -20.58
C LYS A 17 -24.77 -33.54 -19.42
N ILE A 18 -26.06 -33.53 -19.11
CA ILE A 18 -26.69 -34.41 -18.11
C ILE A 18 -26.82 -35.85 -18.62
N ALA A 19 -27.32 -36.05 -19.84
CA ALA A 19 -27.41 -37.38 -20.46
C ALA A 19 -27.50 -37.28 -21.99
N ALA A 20 -26.53 -37.84 -22.71
CA ALA A 20 -26.41 -37.76 -24.16
C ALA A 20 -27.28 -38.79 -24.91
N THR A 21 -28.61 -38.71 -24.74
CA THR A 21 -29.54 -39.57 -25.49
C THR A 21 -29.63 -39.16 -26.97
N PRO A 22 -29.99 -40.08 -27.90
CA PRO A 22 -30.16 -39.74 -29.32
C PRO A 22 -31.14 -38.60 -29.59
N GLN A 23 -32.23 -38.52 -28.80
CA GLN A 23 -33.23 -37.45 -28.91
C GLN A 23 -32.64 -36.08 -28.53
N LYS A 24 -31.85 -36.03 -27.46
CA LYS A 24 -31.18 -34.79 -27.01
C LYS A 24 -30.09 -34.34 -27.98
N LEU A 25 -29.34 -35.29 -28.55
CA LEU A 25 -28.35 -35.02 -29.61
C LEU A 25 -29.02 -34.44 -30.86
N LEU A 26 -30.17 -34.97 -31.26
CA LEU A 26 -30.95 -34.43 -32.37
C LEU A 26 -31.47 -33.02 -32.08
N ALA A 27 -32.05 -32.80 -30.90
CA ALA A 27 -32.55 -31.50 -30.48
C ALA A 27 -31.46 -30.41 -30.49
N PHE A 28 -30.26 -30.74 -30.01
CA PHE A 28 -29.11 -29.83 -30.08
C PHE A 28 -28.66 -29.57 -31.51
N ARG A 29 -28.55 -30.59 -32.37
CA ARG A 29 -28.17 -30.41 -33.79
C ARG A 29 -29.13 -29.51 -34.56
N MET A 30 -30.43 -29.57 -34.23
CA MET A 30 -31.44 -28.68 -34.83
C MET A 30 -31.30 -27.22 -34.37
N LYS A 31 -30.71 -26.97 -33.20
CA LYS A 31 -30.50 -25.64 -32.61
C LYS A 31 -29.12 -25.06 -32.94
N ALA A 32 -28.08 -25.89 -32.87
CA ALA A 32 -26.69 -25.58 -33.19
C ALA A 32 -26.40 -25.81 -34.68
N THR A 33 -27.15 -25.13 -35.54
CA THR A 33 -26.91 -25.21 -36.99
C THR A 33 -25.57 -24.54 -37.33
N PRO A 34 -24.92 -24.90 -38.47
CA PRO A 34 -23.69 -24.24 -38.89
C PRO A 34 -23.81 -22.71 -38.95
N GLN A 35 -24.98 -22.21 -39.37
CA GLN A 35 -25.28 -20.77 -39.40
C GLN A 35 -25.24 -20.14 -38.00
N VAL A 36 -25.88 -20.77 -37.01
CA VAL A 36 -25.87 -20.29 -35.61
C VAL A 36 -24.46 -20.29 -35.04
N VAL A 37 -23.65 -21.30 -35.37
CA VAL A 37 -22.25 -21.36 -34.92
C VAL A 37 -21.44 -20.21 -35.52
N LEU A 38 -21.60 -19.90 -36.80
CA LEU A 38 -20.92 -18.78 -37.46
C LEU A 38 -21.34 -17.43 -36.85
N GLU A 39 -22.64 -17.20 -36.66
CA GLU A 39 -23.13 -15.95 -36.05
C GLU A 39 -22.62 -15.77 -34.61
N LEU A 40 -22.52 -16.84 -33.82
CA LEU A 40 -21.91 -16.79 -32.48
C LEU A 40 -20.42 -16.43 -32.52
N LEU A 41 -19.67 -16.96 -33.50
CA LEU A 41 -18.25 -16.64 -33.68
C LEU A 41 -18.07 -15.17 -34.07
N ASP A 42 -18.88 -14.67 -35.00
CA ASP A 42 -18.86 -13.26 -35.42
C ASP A 42 -19.18 -12.32 -34.23
N GLU A 43 -20.19 -12.64 -33.43
CA GLU A 43 -20.51 -11.86 -32.23
C GLU A 43 -19.40 -11.89 -31.18
N LEU A 44 -18.75 -13.03 -30.98
CA LEU A 44 -17.61 -13.15 -30.07
C LEU A 44 -16.43 -12.31 -30.56
N GLU A 45 -16.17 -12.28 -31.87
CA GLU A 45 -15.12 -11.44 -32.44
C GLU A 45 -15.43 -9.95 -32.24
N ILE A 46 -16.67 -9.52 -32.49
CA ILE A 46 -17.12 -8.14 -32.27
C ILE A 46 -16.99 -7.75 -30.80
N LYS A 47 -17.46 -8.60 -29.88
CA LYS A 47 -17.36 -8.36 -28.42
C LYS A 47 -15.90 -8.29 -27.98
N SER A 48 -15.04 -9.17 -28.48
CA SER A 48 -13.60 -9.18 -28.19
C SER A 48 -12.90 -7.91 -28.67
N LYS A 49 -13.21 -7.43 -29.89
CA LYS A 49 -12.71 -6.15 -30.41
C LYS A 49 -13.13 -4.99 -29.51
N ARG A 50 -14.41 -4.92 -29.13
CA ARG A 50 -14.92 -3.86 -28.27
C ARG A 50 -14.31 -3.87 -26.86
N ILE A 51 -14.08 -5.05 -26.28
CA ILE A 51 -13.37 -5.18 -25.00
C ILE A 51 -11.94 -4.65 -25.14
N ASN A 52 -11.22 -5.02 -26.19
CA ASN A 52 -9.86 -4.54 -26.44
C ASN A 52 -9.81 -3.01 -26.64
N GLU A 53 -10.80 -2.43 -27.31
CA GLU A 53 -10.91 -0.97 -27.46
C GLU A 53 -11.20 -0.26 -26.13
N LEU A 54 -12.07 -0.82 -25.28
CA LEU A 54 -12.35 -0.27 -23.95
C LEU A 54 -11.13 -0.38 -23.02
N ILE A 55 -10.37 -1.47 -23.12
CA ILE A 55 -9.12 -1.66 -22.36
C ILE A 55 -8.05 -0.66 -22.83
N LYS A 56 -7.90 -0.47 -24.15
CA LYS A 56 -6.89 0.43 -24.72
C LYS A 56 -7.27 1.91 -24.61
N GLY A 57 -8.57 2.22 -24.68
CA GLY A 57 -9.12 3.57 -24.71
C GLY A 57 -9.68 4.06 -23.37
N GLY A 58 -9.70 3.22 -22.33
CA GLY A 58 -10.20 3.60 -21.01
C GLY A 58 -9.37 4.74 -20.42
N GLU A 59 -10.05 5.79 -19.95
CA GLU A 59 -9.45 6.95 -19.28
C GLU A 59 -8.47 6.55 -18.16
N ASN A 60 -8.63 5.34 -17.60
CA ASN A 60 -7.70 4.69 -16.68
C ASN A 60 -6.24 4.68 -17.15
N ALA A 61 -5.93 4.54 -18.44
CA ALA A 61 -4.55 4.55 -18.90
C ALA A 61 -3.86 5.91 -18.63
N LYS A 62 -4.60 7.02 -18.80
CA LYS A 62 -4.11 8.38 -18.50
C LYS A 62 -3.95 8.60 -17.01
N TYR A 63 -4.92 8.16 -16.21
CA TYR A 63 -4.84 8.25 -14.75
C TYR A 63 -3.68 7.44 -14.19
N VAL A 64 -3.43 6.23 -14.71
CA VAL A 64 -2.29 5.41 -14.29
C VAL A 64 -0.97 6.10 -14.59
N THR A 65 -0.78 6.66 -15.80
CA THR A 65 0.46 7.39 -16.13
C THR A 65 0.66 8.62 -15.26
N GLU A 66 -0.42 9.33 -14.94
CA GLU A 66 -0.38 10.52 -14.09
C GLU A 66 -0.10 10.18 -12.62
N ILE A 67 -0.68 9.09 -12.12
CA ILE A 67 -0.39 8.57 -10.78
C ILE A 67 1.09 8.22 -10.66
N PHE A 68 1.64 7.46 -11.62
CA PHE A 68 3.07 7.13 -11.61
C PHE A 68 3.98 8.38 -11.65
N ARG A 69 3.59 9.40 -12.41
CA ARG A 69 4.32 10.68 -12.46
C ARG A 69 4.29 11.38 -11.10
N LEU A 70 3.09 11.51 -10.52
CA LEU A 70 2.87 12.17 -9.23
C LEU A 70 3.55 11.42 -8.08
N GLU A 71 3.56 10.09 -8.09
CA GLU A 71 4.28 9.26 -7.12
C GLU A 71 5.79 9.54 -7.17
N LYS A 72 6.37 9.62 -8.38
CA LYS A 72 7.79 9.96 -8.55
C LYS A 72 8.12 11.38 -8.06
N GLU A 73 7.26 12.35 -8.35
CA GLU A 73 7.42 13.72 -7.86
C GLU A 73 7.33 13.78 -6.33
N ARG A 74 6.37 13.05 -5.75
CA ARG A 74 6.24 12.92 -4.29
C ARG A 74 7.48 12.31 -3.65
N MET A 75 8.04 11.25 -4.23
CA MET A 75 9.27 10.64 -3.71
C MET A 75 10.46 11.60 -3.74
N THR A 76 10.60 12.37 -4.83
CA THR A 76 11.65 13.40 -4.94
C THR A 76 11.50 14.47 -3.87
N LEU A 77 10.29 14.99 -3.66
CA LEU A 77 10.01 16.01 -2.64
C LEU A 77 10.23 15.47 -1.21
N VAL A 78 9.89 14.22 -0.95
CA VAL A 78 10.15 13.59 0.35
C VAL A 78 11.65 13.48 0.61
N ALA A 79 12.44 13.12 -0.40
CA ALA A 79 13.90 13.06 -0.27
C ALA A 79 14.52 14.46 -0.04
N GLU A 80 14.06 15.48 -0.76
CA GLU A 80 14.48 16.87 -0.57
C GLU A 80 14.12 17.38 0.82
N ASN A 81 12.90 17.12 1.28
CA ASN A 81 12.46 17.47 2.63
C ASN A 81 13.29 16.78 3.71
N ALA A 82 13.71 15.51 3.52
CA ALA A 82 14.56 14.81 4.47
C ALA A 82 15.94 15.50 4.63
N VAL A 83 16.55 15.93 3.51
CA VAL A 83 17.82 16.69 3.53
C VAL A 83 17.65 18.06 4.18
N MET A 84 16.52 18.73 3.94
CA MET A 84 16.22 20.00 4.60
C MET A 84 16.05 19.81 6.12
N LEU A 85 15.38 18.75 6.55
CA LEU A 85 15.22 18.44 7.98
C LEU A 85 16.57 18.17 8.65
N GLU A 86 17.46 17.39 8.01
CA GLU A 86 18.81 17.16 8.52
C GLU A 86 19.59 18.47 8.70
N THR A 87 19.46 19.39 7.73
CA THR A 87 20.09 20.71 7.81
C THR A 87 19.53 21.54 8.97
N ILE A 88 18.21 21.54 9.14
CA ILE A 88 17.54 22.25 10.24
C ILE A 88 17.96 21.68 11.59
N GLU A 89 18.02 20.35 11.73
CA GLU A 89 18.47 19.69 12.95
C GLU A 89 19.92 20.04 13.28
N ALA A 90 20.80 20.15 12.27
CA ALA A 90 22.17 20.60 12.47
C ALA A 90 22.24 22.05 13.00
N VAL A 91 21.42 22.95 12.45
CA VAL A 91 21.33 24.34 12.95
C VAL A 91 20.78 24.36 14.38
N ARG A 92 19.73 23.58 14.68
CA ARG A 92 19.19 23.47 16.04
C ARG A 92 20.24 22.94 17.01
N SER A 93 21.03 21.95 16.61
CA SER A 93 22.14 21.44 17.42
C SER A 93 23.18 22.53 17.71
N VAL A 94 23.48 23.43 16.78
CA VAL A 94 24.38 24.57 17.05
C VAL A 94 23.73 25.51 18.07
N ALA A 95 22.44 25.79 17.93
CA ALA A 95 21.70 26.62 18.86
C ALA A 95 21.67 26.03 20.27
N ASP A 96 21.34 24.75 20.41
CA ASP A 96 21.26 24.02 21.70
C ASP A 96 22.61 23.99 22.44
N ASN A 97 23.73 24.04 21.71
CA ASN A 97 25.08 23.95 22.26
C ASN A 97 25.81 25.31 22.33
N SER A 98 25.12 26.43 22.10
CA SER A 98 25.72 27.77 22.17
C SER A 98 24.78 28.80 22.79
N SER A 99 25.33 29.89 23.31
CA SER A 99 24.53 30.94 23.98
C SER A 99 23.95 31.98 23.02
N GLY A 100 24.30 31.93 21.73
CA GLY A 100 23.89 32.92 20.73
C GLY A 100 25.06 33.47 19.91
N ILE A 101 24.88 34.67 19.33
CA ILE A 101 25.86 35.33 18.46
C ILE A 101 26.49 36.53 19.18
N ALA A 102 27.80 36.47 19.42
CA ALA A 102 28.56 37.59 19.97
C ALA A 102 28.76 38.69 18.92
N GLY A 103 28.65 39.96 19.34
CA GLY A 103 28.91 41.12 18.48
C GLY A 103 27.74 41.52 17.57
N TRP A 104 26.62 40.80 17.62
CA TRP A 104 25.38 41.16 16.90
C TRP A 104 24.87 42.56 17.26
N HIS A 105 24.89 42.90 18.55
CA HIS A 105 24.48 44.21 19.07
C HIS A 105 25.55 45.30 18.96
N LEU A 106 26.77 44.97 18.52
CA LEU A 106 27.94 45.86 18.44
C LEU A 106 28.36 46.53 19.76
N ASN A 107 27.85 46.04 20.90
CA ASN A 107 28.14 46.57 22.24
C ASN A 107 28.92 45.58 23.15
N GLY A 108 29.22 44.38 22.63
CA GLY A 108 29.91 43.31 23.36
C GLY A 108 28.99 42.26 23.99
N ASP A 109 27.68 42.48 23.97
CA ASP A 109 26.70 41.51 24.46
C ASP A 109 26.50 40.36 23.46
N ILE A 110 26.01 39.23 23.96
CA ILE A 110 25.63 38.06 23.18
C ILE A 110 24.12 38.14 22.92
N ALA A 111 23.74 38.16 21.65
CA ALA A 111 22.34 38.04 21.23
C ALA A 111 21.92 36.58 21.24
N THR A 112 20.88 36.25 22.00
CA THR A 112 20.40 34.86 22.18
C THR A 112 19.74 34.30 20.91
N TRP A 113 19.65 32.99 20.81
CA TRP A 113 18.97 32.35 19.67
C TRP A 113 17.47 32.65 19.65
N GLU A 114 16.81 32.79 20.82
CA GLU A 114 15.41 33.21 20.90
C GLU A 114 15.18 34.63 20.38
N GLU A 115 16.20 35.50 20.46
CA GLU A 115 16.12 36.87 19.94
C GLU A 115 16.32 36.92 18.42
N ILE A 116 17.26 36.15 17.88
CA ILE A 116 17.67 36.24 16.47
C ILE A 116 16.86 35.31 15.57
N LEU A 117 16.51 34.12 16.07
CA LEU A 117 15.82 33.06 15.32
C LEU A 117 14.76 32.40 16.20
N PRO A 118 13.71 33.13 16.63
CA PRO A 118 12.66 32.55 17.46
C PRO A 118 11.97 31.35 16.79
N GLU A 119 11.90 31.33 15.45
CA GLU A 119 11.22 30.30 14.68
C GLU A 119 11.92 28.93 14.72
N ILE A 120 13.19 28.85 15.14
CA ILE A 120 13.92 27.57 15.19
C ILE A 120 13.34 26.59 16.22
N ASN A 121 12.66 27.12 17.24
CA ASN A 121 12.04 26.36 18.31
C ASN A 121 10.60 25.92 17.97
N ASP A 122 9.97 26.53 16.97
CA ASP A 122 8.56 26.33 16.59
C ASP A 122 8.39 25.55 15.27
N ILE A 123 9.43 24.88 14.79
CA ILE A 123 9.36 24.10 13.55
C ILE A 123 8.58 22.80 13.81
N GLU A 124 7.28 22.82 13.50
CA GLU A 124 6.42 21.64 13.53
C GLU A 124 6.45 20.89 12.19
N THR A 125 6.60 19.56 12.23
CA THR A 125 6.53 18.69 11.05
C THR A 125 5.37 17.69 11.14
N PRO A 126 4.11 18.16 11.24
CA PRO A 126 2.97 17.33 11.64
C PRO A 126 2.73 16.15 10.68
N ALA A 127 3.05 16.29 9.39
CA ALA A 127 2.94 15.19 8.43
C ALA A 127 3.98 14.09 8.67
N THR A 128 5.22 14.46 9.00
CA THR A 128 6.29 13.52 9.34
C THR A 128 6.00 12.84 10.67
N ASP A 129 5.54 13.61 11.67
CA ASP A 129 5.18 13.09 12.98
C ASP A 129 4.01 12.11 12.90
N ALA A 130 2.98 12.43 12.12
CA ALA A 130 1.86 11.52 11.85
C ALA A 130 2.33 10.23 11.15
N PHE A 131 3.18 10.34 10.13
CA PHE A 131 3.74 9.16 9.45
C PHE A 131 4.58 8.29 10.40
N LEU A 132 5.45 8.89 11.22
CA LEU A 132 6.25 8.16 12.21
C LEU A 132 5.37 7.50 13.27
N ALA A 133 4.28 8.15 13.69
CA ALA A 133 3.29 7.57 14.58
C ALA A 133 2.62 6.33 13.97
N ASP A 134 2.24 6.39 12.69
CA ASP A 134 1.67 5.26 11.95
C ASP A 134 2.67 4.09 11.83
N VAL A 135 3.91 4.37 11.44
CA VAL A 135 4.97 3.34 11.35
C VAL A 135 5.22 2.69 12.71
N ARG A 136 5.31 3.49 13.79
CA ARG A 136 5.45 2.96 15.16
C ARG A 136 4.25 2.11 15.56
N ALA A 137 3.03 2.52 15.21
CA ALA A 137 1.82 1.74 15.51
C ALA A 137 1.83 0.38 14.78
N VAL A 138 2.22 0.36 13.51
CA VAL A 138 2.37 -0.90 12.73
C VAL A 138 3.42 -1.81 13.36
N ALA A 139 4.63 -1.29 13.61
CA ALA A 139 5.71 -2.07 14.21
C ALA A 139 5.32 -2.64 15.60
N PHE A 140 4.63 -1.83 16.43
CA PHE A 140 4.16 -2.26 17.73
C PHE A 140 3.09 -3.37 17.62
N ASN A 141 2.16 -3.24 16.67
CA ASN A 141 1.14 -4.26 16.43
C ASN A 141 1.75 -5.58 15.95
N GLU A 142 2.76 -5.54 15.08
CA GLU A 142 3.49 -6.72 14.62
C GLU A 142 4.26 -7.39 15.77
N LEU A 143 4.96 -6.59 16.58
CA LEU A 143 5.67 -7.08 17.77
C LEU A 143 4.70 -7.75 18.75
N ARG A 144 3.56 -7.11 19.03
CA ARG A 144 2.49 -7.67 19.87
C ARG A 144 1.99 -9.00 19.30
N ALA A 145 1.74 -9.07 17.99
CA ALA A 145 1.27 -10.30 17.36
C ALA A 145 2.32 -11.42 17.45
N ALA A 146 3.60 -11.11 17.27
CA ALA A 146 4.70 -12.06 17.44
C ALA A 146 4.80 -12.57 18.88
N PHE A 147 4.70 -11.67 19.86
CA PHE A 147 4.72 -12.02 21.28
C PHE A 147 3.58 -12.98 21.64
N VAL A 148 2.35 -12.69 21.22
CA VAL A 148 1.19 -13.57 21.47
C VAL A 148 1.38 -14.95 20.83
N ARG A 149 1.98 -15.04 19.64
CA ARG A 149 2.29 -16.33 19.02
C ARG A 149 3.30 -17.13 19.86
N HIS A 150 4.39 -16.50 20.29
CA HIS A 150 5.42 -17.16 21.08
C HIS A 150 4.92 -17.58 22.47
N ALA A 151 4.12 -16.74 23.13
CA ALA A 151 3.49 -17.07 24.42
C ALA A 151 2.63 -18.34 24.30
N LYS A 152 1.81 -18.44 23.24
CA LYS A 152 1.02 -19.65 22.97
C LYS A 152 1.87 -20.90 22.71
N VAL A 153 2.97 -20.77 21.97
CA VAL A 153 3.90 -21.88 21.73
C VAL A 153 4.58 -22.33 23.04
N ALA A 154 4.87 -21.40 23.94
CA ALA A 154 5.43 -21.69 25.26
C ALA A 154 4.39 -22.24 26.25
N GLY A 155 3.11 -22.32 25.88
CA GLY A 155 2.04 -22.80 26.75
C GLY A 155 1.65 -21.82 27.86
N LEU A 156 2.00 -20.53 27.71
CA LEU A 156 1.68 -19.48 28.67
C LEU A 156 0.24 -18.99 28.46
N ASP A 157 -0.50 -18.77 29.54
CA ASP A 157 -1.84 -18.20 29.55
C ASP A 157 -1.89 -16.80 30.22
N ASP A 158 -3.09 -16.20 30.26
CA ASP A 158 -3.27 -14.84 30.79
C ASP A 158 -3.05 -14.73 32.32
N ALA A 159 -2.93 -15.85 33.03
CA ALA A 159 -2.59 -15.90 34.45
C ALA A 159 -1.07 -15.97 34.70
N ASP A 160 -0.28 -16.29 33.68
CA ASP A 160 1.17 -16.34 33.78
C ASP A 160 1.79 -14.93 33.76
N THR A 161 2.54 -14.61 34.81
CA THR A 161 3.27 -13.33 34.91
C THR A 161 4.73 -13.52 34.54
N VAL A 162 5.23 -12.71 33.61
CA VAL A 162 6.67 -12.58 33.33
C VAL A 162 7.31 -11.52 34.23
N THR A 163 8.54 -11.78 34.65
CA THR A 163 9.31 -10.82 35.43
C THR A 163 9.81 -9.66 34.55
N LEU A 164 10.04 -8.49 35.16
CA LEU A 164 10.62 -7.33 34.47
C LEU A 164 11.95 -7.67 33.78
N LYS A 165 12.73 -8.57 34.38
CA LYS A 165 14.02 -9.02 33.85
C LYS A 165 13.84 -9.78 32.52
N GLU A 166 12.92 -10.74 32.48
CA GLU A 166 12.66 -11.55 31.27
C GLU A 166 12.12 -10.68 30.12
N VAL A 167 11.26 -9.70 30.43
CA VAL A 167 10.77 -8.73 29.43
C VAL A 167 11.92 -7.88 28.88
N THR A 168 12.83 -7.44 29.75
CA THR A 168 13.98 -6.62 29.35
C THR A 168 14.94 -7.40 28.45
N GLU A 169 15.24 -8.66 28.79
CA GLU A 169 16.10 -9.53 28.00
C GLU A 169 15.50 -9.84 26.62
N ALA A 170 14.19 -10.11 26.55
CA ALA A 170 13.49 -10.34 25.29
C ALA A 170 13.47 -9.09 24.38
N LEU A 171 13.22 -7.90 24.94
CA LEU A 171 13.26 -6.65 24.18
C LEU A 171 14.67 -6.31 23.69
N LEU A 172 15.70 -6.58 24.50
CA LEU A 172 17.10 -6.38 24.12
C LEU A 172 17.47 -7.27 22.93
N HIS A 173 17.09 -8.55 22.98
CA HIS A 173 17.30 -9.48 21.88
C HIS A 173 16.61 -9.02 20.58
N CYS A 174 15.37 -8.52 20.65
CA CYS A 174 14.70 -7.94 19.48
C CYS A 174 15.44 -6.70 18.94
N ALA A 175 15.94 -5.83 19.82
CA ALA A 175 16.71 -4.65 19.42
C ALA A 175 18.05 -5.02 18.73
N GLU A 176 18.69 -6.09 19.18
CA GLU A 176 19.92 -6.62 18.57
C GLU A 176 19.65 -7.20 17.16
N GLN A 177 18.56 -7.97 16.98
CA GLN A 177 18.17 -8.48 15.66
C GLN A 177 17.84 -7.37 14.66
N ILE A 178 17.26 -6.25 15.11
CA ILE A 178 16.99 -5.09 14.25
C ILE A 178 18.29 -4.39 13.82
N ARG A 179 19.33 -4.38 14.67
CA ARG A 179 20.63 -3.76 14.36
C ARG A 179 21.50 -4.58 13.41
N ALA A 180 21.29 -5.88 13.33
CA ALA A 180 22.01 -6.79 12.45
C ALA A 180 21.03 -7.79 11.80
N PRO A 181 20.28 -7.37 10.77
CA PRO A 181 19.42 -8.29 10.05
C PRO A 181 20.29 -9.28 9.27
N GLU A 182 20.14 -10.59 9.54
CA GLU A 182 20.68 -11.67 8.69
C GLU A 182 19.99 -11.71 7.32
#